data_AF-A0A075AWK1-F1
#
_entry.id   AF-A0A075AWK1-F1
#
_cell.length_a   1.000
_cell.length_b   1.000
_cell.length_c   1.000
_cell.angle_alpha   90.00
_cell.angle_beta   90.00
_cell.angle_gamma   90.00
#
_symmetry.space_group_name_H-M   'P 1'
#
loop_
_entity.id
_entity.type
_entity.pdbx_description
1 polymer ?
#
loop_
_entity_poly.entity_id
_entity_poly.type
_entity_poly.pdbx_seq_one_letter_code
_entity_poly.pdbx_strand_id
1 'polypeptide(L)'
;MPEIYSDVTWSTFLYFPDSPKAFFDLIRNGNVKACVLNASTVHSIKLLNLACLKASNLPRKTRTIFTDVIYYLSLTKSIQDSLKTFGWNPDCGACLLCLEHDIDPFQWLQENSLKGTMKGIEHLNDFQDRCLIDKRLKTYQNKNEISIIFETVFSSQYNSKGVEGYYLENQGSYRNHHFPELRRAISVAMDLCYQDLFSSKKYINIIDIACGSGEAGCDPYTQIAYENHLRHCPGMYGQ
;
A
#
# COMPACT_ATOMS: atom_id res chain seq x y z
N MET A 1 -28.04 4.02 -4.52
CA MET A 1 -27.90 2.59 -4.22
C MET A 1 -26.49 2.39 -3.66
N PRO A 2 -26.30 1.78 -2.48
CA PRO A 2 -24.95 1.41 -2.06
C PRO A 2 -24.44 0.34 -3.02
N GLU A 3 -23.31 0.62 -3.68
CA GLU A 3 -22.58 -0.40 -4.41
C GLU A 3 -22.13 -1.46 -3.40
N ILE A 4 -22.72 -2.65 -3.49
CA ILE A 4 -22.32 -3.79 -2.69
C ILE A 4 -20.93 -4.15 -3.20
N TYR A 5 -19.88 -3.76 -2.46
CA TYR A 5 -18.52 -4.22 -2.71
C TYR A 5 -18.54 -5.75 -2.68
N SER A 6 -18.05 -6.38 -3.74
CA SER A 6 -17.98 -7.84 -3.81
C SER A 6 -17.01 -8.37 -2.75
N ASP A 7 -17.38 -9.45 -2.06
CA ASP A 7 -16.55 -10.20 -1.10
C ASP A 7 -15.40 -10.97 -1.79
N VAL A 8 -14.63 -10.29 -2.66
CA VAL A 8 -13.50 -10.90 -3.35
C VAL A 8 -12.32 -10.97 -2.39
N THR A 9 -12.01 -12.19 -1.94
CA THR A 9 -10.81 -12.49 -1.17
C THR A 9 -9.65 -12.83 -2.09
N TRP A 10 -8.43 -12.57 -1.61
CA TRP A 10 -7.20 -12.85 -2.33
C TRP A 10 -6.23 -13.66 -1.46
N SER A 11 -5.74 -14.77 -2.00
CA SER A 11 -4.68 -15.58 -1.37
C SER A 11 -3.33 -15.18 -1.95
N THR A 12 -2.33 -14.94 -1.11
CA THR A 12 -0.99 -14.47 -1.53
C THR A 12 0.12 -15.31 -0.92
N PHE A 13 1.06 -15.78 -1.75
CA PHE A 13 2.18 -16.63 -1.32
C PHE A 13 3.39 -16.51 -2.27
N LEU A 14 4.56 -16.92 -1.79
CA LEU A 14 5.77 -17.00 -2.61
C LEU A 14 5.84 -18.34 -3.33
N TYR A 15 6.28 -18.31 -4.58
CA TYR A 15 6.41 -19.49 -5.41
C TYR A 15 7.72 -19.48 -6.20
N PHE A 16 8.30 -20.67 -6.33
CA PHE A 16 9.59 -20.93 -6.98
C PHE A 16 9.35 -22.00 -8.04
N PRO A 17 9.13 -21.61 -9.31
CA PRO A 17 8.87 -22.58 -10.38
C PRO A 17 10.14 -23.41 -10.65
N ASP A 18 9.98 -24.73 -10.79
CA ASP A 18 11.11 -25.63 -11.13
C ASP A 18 11.67 -25.32 -12.54
N SER A 19 10.80 -24.84 -13.44
CA SER A 19 11.16 -24.38 -14.78
C SER A 19 10.60 -22.98 -15.02
N PRO A 20 11.38 -21.92 -14.75
CA PRO A 20 10.93 -20.54 -14.90
C PRO A 20 10.42 -20.20 -16.31
N LYS A 21 11.09 -20.71 -17.35
CA LYS A 21 10.68 -20.47 -18.75
C LYS A 21 9.33 -21.11 -19.07
N ALA A 22 9.14 -22.39 -18.70
CA ALA A 22 7.88 -23.08 -18.93
C ALA A 22 6.73 -22.41 -18.17
N PHE A 23 6.98 -21.99 -16.92
CA PHE A 23 6.01 -21.25 -16.12
C PHE A 23 5.64 -19.91 -16.76
N PHE A 24 6.63 -19.17 -17.26
CA PHE A 24 6.38 -17.91 -17.97
C PHE A 24 5.54 -18.08 -19.24
N ASP A 25 5.79 -19.14 -20.02
CA ASP A 25 4.96 -19.44 -21.19
C ASP A 25 3.50 -19.74 -20.80
N LEU A 26 3.26 -20.44 -19.69
CA LEU A 26 1.90 -20.69 -19.19
C LEU A 26 1.19 -19.38 -18.79
N ILE A 27 1.90 -18.45 -18.14
CA ILE A 27 1.37 -17.12 -17.80
C ILE A 27 1.02 -16.35 -19.07
N ARG A 28 1.95 -16.27 -20.02
CA ARG A 28 1.77 -15.53 -21.28
C ARG A 28 0.62 -16.06 -22.12
N ASN A 29 0.42 -17.38 -22.10
CA ASN A 29 -0.67 -18.04 -22.82
C ASN A 29 -2.02 -17.93 -22.08
N GLY A 30 -2.05 -17.36 -20.87
CA GLY A 30 -3.27 -17.21 -20.08
C GLY A 30 -3.76 -18.50 -19.42
N ASN A 31 -2.91 -19.53 -19.37
CA ASN A 31 -3.22 -20.80 -18.70
C ASN A 31 -3.13 -20.68 -17.18
N VAL A 32 -2.43 -19.67 -16.68
CA VAL A 32 -2.33 -19.36 -15.26
C VAL A 32 -3.28 -18.22 -14.93
N LYS A 33 -4.36 -18.52 -14.21
CA LYS A 33 -5.31 -17.52 -13.70
C LYS A 33 -4.84 -16.98 -12.35
N ALA A 34 -3.73 -16.24 -12.37
CA ALA A 34 -3.16 -15.59 -11.19
C ALA A 34 -2.49 -14.27 -11.56
N CYS A 35 -2.40 -13.37 -10.58
CA CYS A 35 -1.45 -12.25 -10.66
C CYS A 35 -0.07 -12.77 -10.25
N VAL A 36 0.92 -12.61 -11.14
CA VAL A 36 2.29 -13.09 -10.92
C VAL A 36 3.24 -11.89 -10.86
N LEU A 37 3.74 -11.64 -9.66
CA LEU A 37 4.55 -10.46 -9.34
C LEU A 37 6.01 -10.84 -9.11
N ASN A 38 6.92 -9.93 -9.45
CA ASN A 38 8.32 -10.03 -9.08
C ASN A 38 8.47 -9.74 -7.58
N ALA A 39 8.78 -10.76 -6.78
CA ALA A 39 8.88 -10.63 -5.32
C ALA A 39 9.90 -9.57 -4.88
N SER A 40 10.97 -9.35 -5.66
CA SER A 40 11.99 -8.34 -5.35
C SER A 40 11.50 -6.91 -5.38
N THR A 41 10.32 -6.67 -5.95
CA THR A 41 9.76 -5.35 -6.22
C THR A 41 8.58 -4.98 -5.32
N VAL A 42 8.02 -5.97 -4.63
CA VAL A 42 6.86 -5.81 -3.74
C VAL A 42 7.38 -5.57 -2.34
N HIS A 43 7.35 -4.31 -1.89
CA HIS A 43 7.86 -3.91 -0.58
C HIS A 43 6.82 -3.98 0.55
N SER A 44 5.52 -4.02 0.21
CA SER A 44 4.43 -3.97 1.19
C SER A 44 3.23 -4.82 0.76
N ILE A 45 2.90 -5.81 1.57
CA ILE A 45 1.68 -6.62 1.42
C ILE A 45 0.42 -5.76 1.56
N LYS A 46 0.46 -4.71 2.39
CA LYS A 46 -0.69 -3.80 2.54
C LYS A 46 -1.02 -3.07 1.23
N LEU A 47 0.00 -2.61 0.51
CA LEU A 47 -0.19 -1.97 -0.80
C LEU A 47 -0.68 -2.95 -1.85
N LEU A 48 -0.20 -4.19 -1.80
CA LEU A 48 -0.69 -5.26 -2.65
C LEU A 48 -2.18 -5.54 -2.40
N ASN A 49 -2.59 -5.67 -1.14
CA ASN A 49 -4.00 -5.86 -0.79
C ASN A 49 -4.88 -4.71 -1.27
N LEU A 50 -4.39 -3.46 -1.19
CA LEU A 50 -5.10 -2.31 -1.74
C LEU A 50 -5.22 -2.38 -3.28
N ALA A 51 -4.15 -2.78 -3.96
CA ALA A 51 -4.17 -2.96 -5.42
C ALA A 51 -5.15 -4.07 -5.84
N CYS A 52 -5.18 -5.19 -5.10
CA CYS A 52 -6.16 -6.25 -5.26
C CYS A 52 -7.59 -5.73 -5.07
N LEU A 53 -7.86 -5.01 -3.98
CA LEU A 53 -9.17 -4.43 -3.70
C LEU A 53 -9.63 -3.47 -4.82
N LYS A 54 -8.73 -2.61 -5.30
CA LYS A 54 -9.03 -1.72 -6.43
C LYS A 54 -9.31 -2.49 -7.72
N ALA A 55 -8.52 -3.52 -8.02
CA ALA A 55 -8.73 -4.34 -9.21
C ALA A 55 -10.11 -5.04 -9.17
N SER A 56 -10.57 -5.44 -7.99
CA SER A 56 -11.88 -6.06 -7.80
C SER A 56 -13.04 -5.08 -7.89
N ASN A 57 -12.87 -3.82 -7.49
CA ASN A 57 -13.99 -2.88 -7.31
C ASN A 57 -14.03 -1.71 -8.31
N LEU A 58 -12.95 -1.45 -9.05
CA LEU A 58 -12.92 -0.36 -10.03
C LEU A 58 -13.14 -0.89 -11.46
N PRO A 59 -13.63 -0.04 -12.38
CA PRO A 59 -13.71 -0.39 -13.79
C PRO A 59 -12.34 -0.83 -14.33
N ARG A 60 -12.33 -1.95 -15.06
CA ARG A 60 -11.08 -2.54 -15.59
C ARG A 60 -10.30 -1.54 -16.45
N LYS A 61 -8.99 -1.48 -16.25
CA LYS A 61 -8.06 -0.65 -17.04
C LYS A 61 -7.27 -1.48 -18.04
N THR A 62 -7.11 -2.77 -17.75
CA THR A 62 -6.34 -3.74 -18.51
C THR A 62 -7.23 -4.91 -18.93
N ARG A 63 -6.63 -5.92 -19.58
CA ARG A 63 -7.36 -7.06 -20.13
C ARG A 63 -7.93 -8.00 -19.05
N THR A 64 -7.22 -8.16 -17.94
CA THR A 64 -7.61 -9.07 -16.85
C THR A 64 -7.51 -8.35 -15.50
N ILE A 65 -8.24 -8.84 -14.51
CA ILE A 65 -8.14 -8.34 -13.14
C ILE A 65 -6.70 -8.49 -12.60
N PHE A 66 -6.00 -9.56 -12.97
CA PHE A 66 -4.60 -9.79 -12.58
C PHE A 66 -3.66 -8.70 -13.10
N THR A 67 -3.84 -8.27 -14.35
CA THR A 67 -3.07 -7.14 -14.90
C THR A 67 -3.52 -5.80 -14.33
N ASP A 68 -4.77 -5.68 -13.85
CA ASP A 68 -5.22 -4.50 -13.11
C ASP A 68 -4.55 -4.40 -11.73
N VAL A 69 -4.33 -5.51 -11.03
CA VAL A 69 -3.53 -5.53 -9.79
C VAL A 69 -2.13 -4.98 -10.04
N ILE A 70 -1.45 -5.47 -11.09
CA ILE A 70 -0.12 -4.98 -11.47
C ILE A 70 -0.15 -3.49 -11.82
N TYR A 71 -1.19 -3.05 -12.55
CA TYR A 71 -1.38 -1.65 -12.90
C TYR A 71 -1.55 -0.77 -11.65
N TYR A 72 -2.39 -1.19 -10.69
CA TYR A 72 -2.69 -0.43 -9.48
C TYR A 72 -1.57 -0.46 -8.42
N LEU A 73 -0.65 -1.41 -8.49
CA LEU A 73 0.60 -1.40 -7.73
C LEU A 73 1.56 -0.30 -8.20
N SER A 74 1.49 0.06 -9.47
CA SER A 74 2.36 1.08 -10.03
C SER A 74 1.83 2.48 -9.78
N LEU A 75 2.75 3.39 -9.51
CA LEU A 75 2.43 4.82 -9.45
C LEU A 75 2.36 5.45 -10.85
N THR A 76 2.86 4.76 -11.87
CA THR A 76 2.75 5.23 -13.26
C THR A 76 1.41 4.82 -13.86
N LYS A 77 0.80 5.68 -14.67
CA LYS A 77 -0.39 5.33 -15.49
C LYS A 77 -0.04 4.50 -16.75
N SER A 78 1.18 3.97 -16.84
CA SER A 78 1.68 3.20 -17.98
C SER A 78 1.59 1.71 -17.70
N ILE A 79 0.72 1.00 -18.43
CA ILE A 79 0.54 -0.46 -18.29
C ILE A 79 1.86 -1.20 -18.55
N GLN A 80 2.61 -0.79 -19.57
CA GLN A 80 3.86 -1.42 -19.96
C GLN A 80 4.93 -1.27 -18.88
N ASP A 81 5.05 -0.06 -18.30
CA ASP A 81 6.00 0.17 -17.21
C ASP A 81 5.60 -0.62 -15.97
N SER A 82 4.31 -0.68 -15.63
CA SER A 82 3.82 -1.49 -14.51
C SER A 82 4.17 -2.97 -14.66
N LEU A 83 3.92 -3.56 -15.85
CA LEU A 83 4.26 -4.95 -16.14
C LEU A 83 5.77 -5.20 -16.09
N LYS A 84 6.58 -4.31 -16.65
CA LYS A 84 8.05 -4.44 -16.59
C LYS A 84 8.57 -4.32 -15.15
N THR A 85 7.91 -3.50 -14.35
CA THR A 85 8.38 -3.09 -13.01
C THR A 85 7.98 -4.08 -11.93
N PHE A 86 6.76 -4.61 -12.00
CA PHE A 86 6.16 -5.47 -10.98
C PHE A 86 5.79 -6.85 -11.50
N GLY A 87 5.62 -7.03 -12.81
CA GLY A 87 5.39 -8.34 -13.39
C GLY A 87 6.62 -9.23 -13.24
N TRP A 88 6.38 -10.52 -12.98
CA TRP A 88 7.44 -11.50 -12.92
C TRP A 88 7.98 -11.86 -14.31
N ASN A 89 9.27 -12.17 -14.39
CA ASN A 89 9.92 -12.71 -15.58
C ASN A 89 10.88 -13.86 -15.17
N PRO A 90 11.30 -14.74 -16.11
CA PRO A 90 12.13 -15.90 -15.79
C PRO A 90 13.48 -15.58 -15.12
N ASP A 91 13.97 -14.36 -15.25
CA ASP A 91 15.24 -13.91 -14.69
C ASP A 91 15.07 -13.37 -13.25
N CYS A 92 13.82 -13.09 -12.84
CA CYS A 92 13.47 -12.74 -11.46
C CYS A 92 13.30 -14.02 -10.66
N GLY A 93 14.22 -14.33 -9.72
CA GLY A 93 14.19 -15.60 -8.97
C GLY A 93 12.82 -15.99 -8.39
N ALA A 94 12.43 -15.40 -7.26
CA ALA A 94 11.14 -15.68 -6.62
C ALA A 94 9.99 -14.92 -7.29
N CYS A 95 8.84 -15.58 -7.48
CA CYS A 95 7.59 -14.89 -7.82
C CYS A 95 6.66 -14.83 -6.61
N LEU A 96 5.86 -13.77 -6.55
CA LEU A 96 4.76 -13.62 -5.62
C LEU A 96 3.45 -13.85 -6.38
N LEU A 97 2.68 -14.87 -5.97
CA LEU A 97 1.41 -15.22 -6.59
C LEU A 97 0.26 -14.65 -5.77
N CYS A 98 -0.69 -13.99 -6.45
CA CYS A 98 -1.97 -13.59 -5.87
C CYS A 98 -3.11 -14.24 -6.65
N LEU A 99 -3.87 -15.07 -5.95
CA LEU A 99 -5.02 -15.78 -6.47
C LEU A 99 -6.30 -15.04 -6.06
N GLU A 100 -7.19 -14.87 -7.02
CA GLU A 100 -8.55 -14.43 -6.76
C GLU A 100 -9.34 -15.65 -6.23
N HIS A 101 -10.05 -15.47 -5.11
CA HIS A 101 -10.81 -16.48 -4.36
C HIS A 101 -10.05 -17.32 -3.33
N ASP A 102 -10.84 -17.97 -2.46
CA ASP A 102 -10.43 -18.84 -1.36
C ASP A 102 -10.04 -20.26 -1.84
N ILE A 103 -9.34 -20.33 -2.97
CA ILE A 103 -8.76 -21.61 -3.42
C ILE A 103 -7.48 -21.81 -2.62
N ASP A 104 -7.37 -22.97 -1.98
CA ASP A 104 -6.14 -23.36 -1.32
C ASP A 104 -4.96 -23.31 -2.32
N PRO A 105 -3.88 -22.57 -2.01
CA PRO A 105 -2.72 -22.43 -2.88
C PRO A 105 -2.13 -23.76 -3.38
N PHE A 106 -2.10 -24.79 -2.52
CA PHE A 106 -1.56 -26.10 -2.91
C PHE A 106 -2.50 -26.80 -3.88
N GLN A 107 -3.81 -26.78 -3.61
CA GLN A 107 -4.81 -27.31 -4.52
C GLN A 107 -4.73 -26.63 -5.90
N TRP A 108 -4.63 -25.30 -5.94
CA TRP A 108 -4.51 -24.55 -7.19
C TRP A 108 -3.25 -24.95 -7.99
N LEU A 109 -2.10 -25.13 -7.34
CA LEU A 109 -0.87 -25.58 -8.00
C LEU A 109 -1.05 -26.99 -8.59
N GLN A 110 -1.69 -27.90 -7.87
CA GLN A 110 -1.96 -29.27 -8.31
C GLN A 110 -2.91 -29.30 -9.52
N GLU A 111 -4.01 -28.55 -9.47
CA GLU A 111 -5.00 -28.45 -10.55
C GLU A 111 -4.39 -27.91 -11.85
N ASN A 112 -3.43 -26.99 -11.73
CA ASN A 112 -2.72 -26.41 -12.87
C ASN A 112 -1.46 -27.21 -13.26
N SER A 113 -1.19 -28.35 -12.61
CA SER A 113 0.01 -29.18 -12.84
C SER A 113 1.32 -28.37 -12.76
N LEU A 114 1.36 -27.37 -11.88
CA LEU A 114 2.49 -26.48 -11.71
C LEU A 114 3.50 -27.12 -10.75
N LYS A 115 4.75 -27.28 -11.23
CA LYS A 115 5.86 -27.83 -10.46
C LYS A 115 6.73 -26.71 -9.89
N GLY A 116 6.91 -26.72 -8.58
CA GLY A 116 7.68 -25.72 -7.87
C GLY A 116 7.57 -25.85 -6.36
N THR A 117 8.27 -24.96 -5.66
CA THR A 117 8.22 -24.86 -4.20
C THR A 117 7.40 -23.66 -3.79
N MET A 118 6.56 -23.82 -2.77
CA MET A 118 5.81 -22.73 -2.15
C MET A 118 6.44 -22.31 -0.82
N LYS A 119 6.43 -21.02 -0.52
CA LYS A 119 6.77 -20.48 0.81
C LYS A 119 5.71 -19.49 1.28
N GLY A 120 5.56 -19.40 2.60
CA GLY A 120 4.69 -18.41 3.21
C GLY A 120 5.16 -16.98 2.96
N ILE A 121 4.23 -16.04 3.08
CA ILE A 121 4.44 -14.63 2.76
C ILE A 121 5.39 -13.93 3.74
N GLU A 122 5.57 -14.49 4.94
CA GLU A 122 6.51 -14.05 5.96
C GLU A 122 7.96 -14.00 5.45
N HIS A 123 8.29 -14.77 4.41
CA HIS A 123 9.60 -14.79 3.76
C HIS A 123 9.79 -13.73 2.68
N LEU A 124 8.81 -12.87 2.40
CA LEU A 124 8.91 -11.89 1.30
C LEU A 124 10.13 -10.97 1.45
N ASN A 125 10.44 -10.56 2.67
CA ASN A 125 11.57 -9.66 2.96
C ASN A 125 12.92 -10.27 2.57
N ASP A 126 13.02 -11.60 2.49
CA ASP A 126 14.25 -12.31 2.10
C ASP A 126 14.56 -12.15 0.60
N PHE A 127 13.58 -11.75 -0.20
CA PHE A 127 13.69 -11.63 -1.66
C PHE A 127 13.63 -10.20 -2.17
N GLN A 128 13.36 -9.23 -1.30
CA GLN A 128 13.25 -7.81 -1.66
C GLN A 128 14.60 -7.21 -2.03
N ASP A 129 14.66 -6.53 -3.18
CA ASP A 129 15.79 -5.68 -3.52
C ASP A 129 15.56 -4.29 -2.93
N ARG A 130 16.05 -4.09 -1.70
CA ARG A 130 15.92 -2.80 -1.00
C ARG A 130 16.53 -1.63 -1.78
N CYS A 131 17.64 -1.86 -2.50
CA CYS A 131 18.27 -0.81 -3.31
C CYS A 131 17.35 -0.38 -4.47
N LEU A 132 16.72 -1.35 -5.14
CA LEU A 132 15.74 -1.09 -6.19
C LEU A 132 14.50 -0.38 -5.64
N ILE A 133 13.97 -0.85 -4.52
CA ILE A 133 12.80 -0.27 -3.84
C ILE A 133 13.09 1.18 -3.44
N ASP A 134 14.21 1.44 -2.76
CA ASP A 134 14.59 2.78 -2.32
C ASP A 134 14.80 3.72 -3.51
N LYS A 135 15.44 3.25 -4.58
CA LYS A 135 15.63 4.05 -5.80
C LYS A 135 14.29 4.46 -6.40
N ARG A 136 13.31 3.55 -6.40
CA ARG A 136 11.95 3.83 -6.88
C ARG A 136 11.25 4.82 -5.96
N LEU A 137 11.21 4.56 -4.65
CA LEU A 137 10.62 5.46 -3.65
C LEU A 137 11.21 6.88 -3.71
N LYS A 138 12.53 7.02 -3.87
CA LYS A 138 13.19 8.32 -4.06
C LYS A 138 12.77 9.01 -5.36
N THR A 139 12.60 8.25 -6.44
CA THR A 139 12.07 8.80 -7.71
C THR A 139 10.66 9.37 -7.51
N TYR A 140 9.87 8.78 -6.61
CA TYR A 140 8.50 9.22 -6.29
C TYR A 140 8.45 10.36 -5.27
N GLN A 141 9.36 10.38 -4.28
CA GLN A 141 9.53 11.51 -3.35
C GLN A 141 9.77 12.83 -4.09
N ASN A 142 10.56 12.78 -5.16
CA ASN A 142 10.81 13.95 -6.02
C ASN A 142 9.57 14.41 -6.83
N LYS A 143 8.50 13.61 -6.89
CA LYS A 143 7.31 13.88 -7.70
C LYS A 143 6.07 14.31 -6.91
N ASN A 144 6.15 14.56 -5.60
CA ASN A 144 4.99 14.81 -4.71
C ASN A 144 3.96 13.66 -4.65
N GLU A 145 4.30 12.45 -5.11
CA GLU A 145 3.36 11.33 -5.27
C GLU A 145 3.06 10.57 -3.96
N ILE A 146 3.72 10.90 -2.84
CA ILE A 146 3.37 10.36 -1.51
C ILE A 146 1.98 10.83 -1.08
N SER A 147 1.58 12.07 -1.44
CA SER A 147 0.20 12.52 -1.22
C SER A 147 -0.79 11.69 -2.04
N ILE A 148 -0.38 11.13 -3.18
CA ILE A 148 -1.22 10.28 -4.02
C ILE A 148 -1.38 8.91 -3.39
N ILE A 149 -0.34 8.31 -2.80
CA ILE A 149 -0.48 7.06 -2.03
C ILE A 149 -1.46 7.28 -0.86
N PHE A 150 -1.33 8.41 -0.16
CA PHE A 150 -2.25 8.81 0.91
C PHE A 150 -3.67 9.03 0.39
N GLU A 151 -3.89 9.93 -0.58
CA GLU A 151 -5.19 10.16 -1.22
C GLU A 151 -5.79 8.87 -1.79
N THR A 152 -4.98 7.97 -2.32
CA THR A 152 -5.44 6.73 -2.91
C THR A 152 -5.93 5.72 -1.87
N VAL A 153 -5.25 5.63 -0.72
CA VAL A 153 -5.63 4.78 0.42
C VAL A 153 -6.86 5.37 1.12
N PHE A 154 -6.92 6.70 1.26
CA PHE A 154 -7.97 7.39 2.01
C PHE A 154 -9.22 7.68 1.16
N SER A 155 -9.10 8.05 -0.11
CA SER A 155 -10.24 8.38 -0.98
C SER A 155 -11.15 7.17 -1.24
N SER A 156 -10.63 5.94 -1.38
CA SER A 156 -11.49 4.77 -1.56
C SER A 156 -12.42 4.47 -0.39
N GLN A 157 -12.16 5.01 0.82
CA GLN A 157 -13.09 4.96 1.96
C GLN A 157 -13.87 6.27 2.17
N TYR A 158 -13.44 7.39 1.57
CA TYR A 158 -14.03 8.72 1.75
C TYR A 158 -15.00 9.15 0.63
N ASN A 159 -15.06 8.42 -0.50
CA ASN A 159 -15.57 9.01 -1.75
C ASN A 159 -17.08 8.94 -2.02
N SER A 160 -17.89 8.17 -1.31
CA SER A 160 -19.33 8.21 -1.64
C SER A 160 -20.03 9.46 -1.09
N LYS A 161 -19.42 10.15 -0.11
CA LYS A 161 -20.04 11.29 0.60
C LYS A 161 -19.06 12.41 1.00
N GLY A 162 -17.75 12.19 0.88
CA GLY A 162 -16.75 13.09 1.46
C GLY A 162 -16.79 13.07 2.99
N VAL A 163 -15.81 13.75 3.60
CA VAL A 163 -15.78 14.02 5.05
C VAL A 163 -17.12 14.61 5.52
N GLU A 164 -17.64 15.56 4.75
CA GLU A 164 -18.86 16.31 5.02
C GLU A 164 -20.13 15.46 4.97
N GLY A 165 -20.27 14.58 3.98
CA GLY A 165 -21.47 13.74 3.88
C GLY A 165 -21.48 12.56 4.87
N TYR A 166 -20.33 12.09 5.33
CA TYR A 166 -20.25 11.18 6.48
C TYR A 166 -20.78 11.86 7.76
N TYR A 167 -20.45 13.14 7.97
CA TYR A 167 -20.93 13.92 9.11
C TYR A 167 -22.42 14.28 9.02
N LEU A 168 -22.91 14.60 7.82
CA LEU A 168 -24.32 14.92 7.58
C LEU A 168 -25.24 13.73 7.88
N GLU A 169 -24.83 12.50 7.56
CA GLU A 169 -25.64 11.30 7.84
C GLU A 169 -25.62 10.86 9.30
N ASN A 170 -24.50 11.08 10.01
CA ASN A 170 -24.32 10.57 11.36
C ASN A 170 -24.55 11.63 12.45
N GLN A 171 -25.08 12.82 12.09
CA GLN A 171 -25.37 13.97 12.97
C GLN A 171 -24.24 14.29 13.98
N GLY A 172 -23.01 14.00 13.59
CA GLY A 172 -21.86 14.06 14.49
C GLY A 172 -21.12 15.37 14.34
N SER A 173 -21.36 16.30 15.28
CA SER A 173 -20.42 17.40 15.53
C SER A 173 -19.03 16.83 15.83
N TYR A 174 -17.97 17.52 15.38
CA TYR A 174 -16.55 17.15 15.54
C TYR A 174 -16.11 16.89 17.01
N ARG A 175 -17.00 17.09 17.98
CA ARG A 175 -16.78 16.91 19.42
C ARG A 175 -16.99 15.49 19.96
N ASN A 176 -17.34 14.50 19.13
CA ASN A 176 -17.72 13.19 19.65
C ASN A 176 -16.52 12.28 20.00
N HIS A 177 -16.31 12.03 21.30
CA HIS A 177 -15.18 11.30 21.92
C HIS A 177 -15.20 9.75 21.72
N HIS A 178 -16.09 9.20 20.90
CA HIS A 178 -16.54 7.81 21.07
C HIS A 178 -16.14 6.78 19.99
N PHE A 179 -15.06 6.96 19.24
CA PHE A 179 -14.51 5.86 18.41
C PHE A 179 -13.00 5.65 18.61
N PRO A 180 -12.60 4.98 19.71
CA PRO A 180 -11.20 4.67 20.01
C PRO A 180 -10.52 3.87 18.90
N GLU A 181 -11.26 3.02 18.19
CA GLU A 181 -10.74 2.13 17.14
C GLU A 181 -10.37 2.90 15.87
N LEU A 182 -11.17 3.87 15.46
CA LEU A 182 -10.86 4.73 14.31
C LEU A 182 -9.67 5.65 14.65
N ARG A 183 -9.65 6.23 15.85
CA ARG A 183 -8.52 7.03 16.32
C ARG A 183 -7.24 6.19 16.41
N ARG A 184 -7.34 4.93 16.86
CA ARG A 184 -6.23 3.98 16.89
C ARG A 184 -5.78 3.57 15.50
N ALA A 185 -6.69 3.33 14.55
CA ALA A 185 -6.35 2.99 13.17
C ALA A 185 -5.64 4.15 12.46
N ILE A 186 -6.13 5.38 12.64
CA ILE A 186 -5.51 6.61 12.13
C ILE A 186 -4.15 6.83 12.82
N SER A 187 -4.07 6.70 14.15
CA SER A 187 -2.81 6.83 14.89
C SER A 187 -1.77 5.81 14.46
N VAL A 188 -2.16 4.54 14.23
CA VAL A 188 -1.25 3.49 13.75
C VAL A 188 -0.82 3.76 12.31
N ALA A 189 -1.73 4.18 11.43
CA ALA A 189 -1.37 4.59 10.07
C ALA A 189 -0.42 5.79 10.07
N MET A 190 -0.65 6.74 10.98
CA MET A 190 0.21 7.90 11.21
C MET A 190 1.57 7.49 11.76
N ASP A 191 1.66 6.63 12.78
CA ASP A 191 2.91 6.15 13.37
C ASP A 191 3.77 5.37 12.35
N LEU A 192 3.12 4.57 11.49
CA LEU A 192 3.78 3.86 10.39
C LEU A 192 4.31 4.83 9.34
N CYS A 193 3.57 5.90 9.04
CA CYS A 193 4.06 6.97 8.17
C CYS A 193 5.14 7.83 8.89
N TYR A 194 5.03 8.00 10.21
CA TYR A 194 5.94 8.77 11.05
C TYR A 194 7.32 8.14 11.11
N GLN A 195 7.40 6.80 11.20
CA GLN A 195 8.67 6.06 11.20
C GLN A 195 9.38 6.10 9.84
N ASP A 196 8.65 6.12 8.73
CA ASP A 196 9.22 6.17 7.38
C ASP A 196 9.53 7.59 6.86
N LEU A 197 8.83 8.64 7.34
CA LEU A 197 8.95 10.01 6.82
C LEU A 197 9.96 10.91 7.58
N PHE A 198 10.29 10.61 8.85
CA PHE A 198 11.06 11.54 9.71
C PHE A 198 12.59 11.57 9.53
N SER A 199 13.12 11.03 8.44
CA SER A 199 14.48 11.44 8.00
C SER A 199 14.50 12.86 7.41
N SER A 200 13.34 13.51 7.18
CA SER A 200 13.29 14.88 6.65
C SER A 200 12.28 15.76 7.39
N LYS A 201 12.76 16.85 8.00
CA LYS A 201 12.00 17.83 8.81
C LYS A 201 10.87 18.58 8.07
N LYS A 202 10.60 18.27 6.80
CA LYS A 202 9.79 19.12 5.91
C LYS A 202 8.29 18.81 5.95
N TYR A 203 7.86 17.68 6.53
CA TYR A 203 6.49 17.19 6.44
C TYR A 203 5.64 17.36 7.72
N ILE A 204 6.23 17.93 8.77
CA ILE A 204 5.56 18.17 10.07
C ILE A 204 4.31 19.06 9.87
N ASN A 205 4.43 20.12 9.08
CA ASN A 205 3.37 21.13 8.94
C ASN A 205 2.13 20.66 8.16
N ILE A 206 2.22 19.62 7.33
CA ILE A 206 1.07 19.15 6.53
C ILE A 206 0.18 18.22 7.36
N ILE A 207 0.76 17.48 8.30
CA ILE A 207 0.05 16.51 9.15
C ILE A 207 -0.73 17.24 10.26
N ASP A 208 -0.16 18.28 10.87
CA ASP A 208 -0.85 19.13 11.86
C ASP A 208 -2.12 19.79 11.29
N ILE A 209 -2.10 20.14 9.99
CA ILE A 209 -3.24 20.73 9.28
C ILE A 209 -4.33 19.67 9.01
N ALA A 210 -3.96 18.45 8.64
CA ALA A 210 -4.91 17.37 8.38
C ALA A 210 -5.58 16.82 9.66
N CYS A 211 -4.91 16.93 10.81
CA CYS A 211 -5.43 16.54 12.12
C CYS A 211 -6.25 17.63 12.81
N GLY A 212 -6.42 18.80 12.19
CA GLY A 212 -7.21 19.89 12.76
C GLY A 212 -6.63 20.45 14.06
N SER A 213 -5.32 20.35 14.31
CA SER A 213 -4.70 21.03 15.44
C SER A 213 -4.39 22.48 15.06
N GLY A 214 -5.45 23.28 14.91
CA GLY A 214 -5.34 24.73 15.07
C GLY A 214 -4.95 25.15 16.50
N GLU A 215 -4.59 24.21 17.37
CA GLU A 215 -4.22 24.42 18.78
C GLU A 215 -2.83 23.87 19.10
N ALA A 216 -1.81 24.16 18.28
CA ALA A 216 -0.41 24.05 18.72
C ALA A 216 0.00 25.17 19.70
N GLY A 217 -0.96 25.89 20.28
CA GLY A 217 -0.73 27.01 21.21
C GLY A 217 -1.07 26.75 22.67
N CYS A 218 -1.74 25.65 23.03
CA CYS A 218 -2.39 25.55 24.35
C CYS A 218 -2.23 24.21 25.07
N ASP A 219 -1.44 23.26 24.57
CA ASP A 219 -1.17 22.03 25.32
C ASP A 219 0.07 22.19 26.24
N PRO A 220 -0.08 22.07 27.57
CA PRO A 220 1.02 22.21 28.51
C PRO A 220 2.16 21.21 28.30
N TYR A 221 1.91 20.03 27.70
CA TYR A 221 2.98 19.06 27.42
C TYR A 221 3.86 19.50 26.24
N THR A 222 3.25 20.10 25.23
CA THR A 222 3.95 20.70 24.08
C THR A 222 4.79 21.91 24.51
N GLN A 223 4.29 22.73 25.44
CA GLN A 223 5.05 23.85 26.02
C GLN A 223 6.23 23.38 26.87
N ILE A 224 6.06 22.31 27.66
CA ILE A 224 7.15 21.70 28.44
C ILE A 224 8.22 21.08 27.52
N ALA A 225 7.84 20.44 26.42
CA ALA A 225 8.77 19.89 25.45
C ALA A 225 9.58 20.99 24.74
N TYR A 226 8.91 22.09 24.39
CA TYR A 226 9.54 23.27 23.78
C TYR A 226 10.50 23.98 24.74
N GLU A 227 10.09 24.19 25.99
CA GLU A 227 10.93 24.80 27.04
C GLU A 227 12.14 23.91 27.40
N ASN A 228 11.96 22.58 27.43
CA ASN A 228 13.08 21.65 27.62
C ASN A 228 14.05 21.68 26.43
N HIS A 229 13.55 21.81 25.19
CA HIS A 229 14.41 21.93 24.02
C HIS A 229 15.25 23.22 24.06
N LEU A 230 14.64 24.36 24.41
CA LEU A 230 15.33 25.64 24.54
C LEU A 230 16.39 25.63 25.67
N ARG A 231 16.15 24.91 26.78
CA ARG A 231 17.12 24.75 27.87
C ARG A 231 18.35 23.95 27.46
N HIS A 232 18.21 22.97 26.56
CA HIS A 232 19.31 22.08 26.16
C HIS A 232 20.05 22.59 24.91
N CYS A 233 19.53 23.61 24.22
CA CYS A 233 20.13 24.18 23.02
C CYS A 233 20.06 25.73 23.02
N PRO A 234 20.70 26.43 23.98
CA PRO A 234 20.48 27.87 24.22
C PRO A 234 21.07 28.82 23.17
N GLY A 235 21.57 28.32 22.03
CA GLY A 235 22.27 29.14 21.03
C GLY A 235 21.68 29.16 19.62
N MET A 236 20.54 28.48 19.38
CA MET A 236 20.06 28.26 18.01
C MET A 236 19.08 29.31 17.46
N TYR A 237 18.61 30.25 18.29
CA TYR A 237 17.73 31.33 17.82
C TYR A 237 18.10 32.65 18.48
N GLY A 238 19.03 33.35 17.83
CA GLY A 238 19.40 34.72 18.14
C GLY A 238 19.75 35.46 16.86
N GLN A 239 18.84 36.37 16.49
CA GLN A 239 18.79 37.31 15.35
C GLN A 239 18.52 36.74 13.96
#